data_AF-A0A957JNP0-F1
#
_entry.id   AF-A0A957JNP0-F1
#
_cell.length_a   1.000
_cell.length_b   1.000
_cell.length_c   1.000
_cell.angle_alpha   90.00
_cell.angle_beta   90.00
_cell.angle_gamma   90.00
#
_symmetry.space_group_name_H-M   'P 1'
#
loop_
_entity.id
_entity.type
_entity.pdbx_description
1 polymer ?
#
loop_
_entity_poly.entity_id
_entity_poly.type
_entity_poly.pdbx_seq_one_letter_code
_entity_poly.pdbx_strand_id
1 'polypeptide(L)'
;MYDEFFAKAHELMQAQRPFITATVVRAEKPTSGKPGDKAIVTVDGVMHGWIGGSCAQPTVIAEALKALADDQPRLIRLSTNPEEQTPRDG
;
A
#
# COMPACT_ATOMS: atom_id res chain seq x y z
N MET A 1 13.18 -10.98 -1.70
CA MET A 1 12.35 -9.76 -1.53
C MET A 1 10.86 -10.10 -1.36
N TYR A 2 10.26 -10.97 -2.18
CA TYR A 2 8.92 -11.53 -1.88
C TYR A 2 8.90 -12.35 -0.58
N ASP A 3 10.00 -13.06 -0.28
CA ASP A 3 10.10 -13.89 0.92
C ASP A 3 10.00 -13.06 2.21
N GLU A 4 10.55 -11.85 2.25
CA GLU A 4 10.47 -10.97 3.42
C GLU A 4 9.04 -10.47 3.67
N PHE A 5 8.29 -10.19 2.61
CA PHE A 5 6.88 -9.82 2.70
C PHE A 5 6.06 -10.97 3.31
N PHE A 6 6.20 -12.18 2.77
CA PHE A 6 5.47 -13.34 3.27
C PHE A 6 5.90 -13.74 4.67
N ALA A 7 7.20 -13.68 4.98
CA ALA A 7 7.71 -13.93 6.31
C ALA A 7 7.13 -12.94 7.33
N LYS A 8 7.08 -11.64 7.00
CA LYS A 8 6.51 -10.64 7.89
C LYS A 8 5.00 -10.79 8.05
N ALA A 9 4.27 -11.09 6.97
CA ALA A 9 2.84 -11.40 7.06
C ALA A 9 2.60 -12.60 7.97
N HIS A 10 3.38 -13.67 7.80
CA HIS A 10 3.29 -14.87 8.64
C HIS A 10 3.58 -14.55 10.11
N GLU A 11 4.63 -13.79 10.41
CA GLU A 11 4.96 -13.35 11.77
C GLU A 11 3.78 -12.60 12.44
N LEU A 12 3.18 -11.65 11.73
CA LEU A 12 2.06 -10.86 12.24
C LEU A 12 0.79 -11.70 12.42
N MET A 13 0.53 -12.64 11.50
CA MET A 13 -0.58 -13.60 11.63
C MET A 13 -0.41 -14.51 12.85
N GLN A 14 0.79 -15.05 13.08
CA GLN A 14 1.07 -15.88 14.26
C GLN A 14 0.94 -15.08 15.57
N ALA A 15 1.32 -13.81 15.55
CA ALA A 15 1.17 -12.90 16.68
C ALA A 15 -0.27 -12.36 16.84
N GLN A 16 -1.22 -12.75 15.98
CA GLN A 16 -2.59 -12.22 15.92
C GLN A 16 -2.63 -10.68 15.88
N ARG A 17 -1.64 -10.05 15.22
CA ARG A 17 -1.57 -8.61 15.06
C ARG A 17 -2.22 -8.22 13.73
N PRO A 18 -3.27 -7.39 13.73
CA PRO A 18 -3.87 -6.91 12.49
C PRO A 18 -2.87 -6.11 11.65
N PHE A 19 -3.00 -6.20 10.34
CA PHE A 19 -2.20 -5.45 9.37
C PHE A 19 -2.92 -5.34 8.03
N ILE A 20 -2.50 -4.38 7.22
CA ILE A 20 -2.96 -4.20 5.85
C ILE A 20 -1.84 -4.60 4.90
N THR A 21 -2.22 -5.19 3.77
CA THR A 21 -1.32 -5.37 2.64
C THR A 21 -1.64 -4.32 1.58
N ALA A 22 -0.62 -3.58 1.17
CA ALA A 22 -0.69 -2.64 0.05
C ALA A 22 0.01 -3.28 -1.15
N THR A 23 -0.59 -3.20 -2.33
CA THR A 23 0.00 -3.68 -3.59
C THR A 23 -0.14 -2.61 -4.66
N VAL A 24 0.95 -2.29 -5.36
CA VAL A 24 0.87 -1.50 -6.59
C VAL A 24 0.28 -2.41 -7.65
N VAL A 25 -0.94 -2.12 -8.09
CA VAL A 25 -1.62 -2.90 -9.13
C VAL A 25 -1.39 -2.33 -10.54
N ARG A 26 -1.09 -1.02 -10.64
CA ARG A 26 -0.83 -0.32 -11.90
C ARG A 26 0.13 0.85 -11.64
N ALA A 27 0.97 1.16 -12.63
CA ALA A 27 1.88 2.28 -12.58
C ALA A 27 2.00 2.94 -13.97
N GLU A 28 1.96 4.28 -14.02
CA GLU A 28 2.13 5.08 -15.23
C GLU A 28 3.29 6.05 -15.03
N LYS A 29 4.14 6.20 -16.06
CA LYS A 29 5.30 7.09 -15.96
C LYS A 29 4.85 8.55 -15.82
N PRO A 30 5.57 9.37 -15.03
CA PRO A 30 6.76 9.03 -14.26
C PRO A 30 6.41 8.49 -12.86
N THR A 31 6.89 7.29 -12.53
CA THR A 31 6.84 6.74 -11.16
C THR A 31 7.94 5.71 -11.00
N SER A 32 8.50 5.61 -9.79
CA SER A 32 9.45 4.55 -9.45
C SER A 32 8.74 3.23 -9.16
N GLY A 33 7.49 3.28 -8.66
CA GLY A 33 6.69 2.11 -8.32
C GLY A 33 6.36 1.29 -9.56
N LYS A 34 6.33 -0.03 -9.41
CA LYS A 34 6.03 -1.01 -10.45
C LYS A 34 4.87 -1.88 -9.99
N PRO A 35 4.02 -2.34 -10.93
CA PRO A 35 3.03 -3.35 -10.61
C PRO A 35 3.68 -4.56 -9.94
N GLY A 36 3.09 -5.01 -8.82
CA GLY A 36 3.62 -6.09 -8.01
C GLY A 36 4.49 -5.67 -6.83
N ASP A 37 4.86 -4.39 -6.71
CA ASP A 37 5.47 -3.89 -5.47
C ASP A 37 4.46 -4.00 -4.32
N LYS A 38 4.95 -4.41 -3.15
CA LYS A 38 4.13 -4.75 -2.00
C LYS A 38 4.73 -4.21 -0.71
N ALA A 39 3.83 -3.78 0.16
CA ALA A 39 4.17 -3.41 1.51
C ALA A 39 3.11 -3.92 2.50
N ILE A 40 3.52 -4.15 3.74
CA ILE A 40 2.66 -4.38 4.89
C ILE A 40 2.61 -3.08 5.69
N VAL A 41 1.43 -2.67 6.11
CA VAL A 41 1.24 -1.58 7.06
C VAL A 41 0.63 -2.13 8.34
N THR A 42 1.32 -1.93 9.47
CA THR A 42 0.85 -2.37 10.78
C THR A 42 -0.06 -1.33 11.44
N VAL A 43 -0.75 -1.72 12.51
CA VAL A 43 -1.68 -0.84 13.26
C VAL A 43 -1.03 0.44 13.82
N ASP A 44 0.28 0.39 14.07
CA ASP A 44 1.12 1.51 14.52
C ASP A 44 1.63 2.37 13.36
N GLY A 45 1.19 2.10 12.13
CA GLY A 45 1.53 2.88 10.94
C GLY A 45 2.92 2.59 10.38
N VAL A 46 3.57 1.52 10.82
CA VAL A 46 4.89 1.10 10.30
C VAL A 46 4.71 0.37 8.99
N MET A 47 5.48 0.78 7.98
CA MET A 47 5.51 0.13 6.67
C MET A 47 6.70 -0.84 6.58
N HIS A 48 6.43 -2.08 6.17
CA HIS A 48 7.44 -3.07 5.81
C HIS A 48 7.34 -3.39 4.33
N GLY A 49 8.45 -3.31 3.59
CA GLY A 49 8.45 -3.46 2.14
C GLY A 49 8.35 -2.11 1.43
N TRP A 50 7.87 -2.12 0.19
CA TRP A 50 7.94 -0.96 -0.68
C TRP A 50 6.75 -0.86 -1.63
N ILE A 51 6.25 0.36 -1.84
CA ILE A 51 5.06 0.64 -2.66
C ILE A 51 5.25 1.84 -3.60
N GLY A 52 6.46 2.39 -3.67
CA GLY A 52 6.77 3.61 -4.42
C GLY A 52 7.67 4.59 -3.65
N GLY A 53 7.94 5.74 -4.25
CA GLY A 53 8.80 6.78 -3.66
C GLY A 53 8.26 7.43 -2.38
N SER A 54 9.06 8.31 -1.77
CA SER A 54 8.75 8.98 -0.49
C SER A 54 7.41 9.72 -0.45
N CYS A 55 6.91 10.21 -1.59
CA CYS A 55 5.62 10.89 -1.66
C CYS A 55 4.42 9.93 -1.55
N ALA A 56 4.58 8.66 -1.92
CA ALA A 56 3.48 7.68 -1.92
C ALA A 56 3.23 7.09 -0.52
N GLN A 57 4.31 6.83 0.21
CA GLN A 57 4.26 6.13 1.49
C GLN A 57 3.32 6.79 2.53
N PRO A 58 3.35 8.10 2.78
CA PRO A 58 2.46 8.73 3.77
C PRO A 58 0.98 8.55 3.43
N THR A 59 0.61 8.70 2.15
CA THR A 59 -0.78 8.53 1.70
C THR A 59 -1.22 7.07 1.84
N VAL A 60 -0.36 6.11 1.46
CA VAL A 60 -0.67 4.68 1.60
C VAL A 60 -0.84 4.30 3.06
N ILE A 61 0.00 4.80 3.98
CA ILE A 61 -0.14 4.55 5.42
C ILE A 61 -1.47 5.11 5.93
N ALA A 62 -1.80 6.36 5.57
CA ALA A 62 -3.04 6.98 6.01
C ALA A 62 -4.28 6.20 5.55
N GLU A 63 -4.32 5.77 4.28
CA GLU A 63 -5.45 5.00 3.75
C GLU A 63 -5.49 3.56 4.27
N ALA A 64 -4.33 2.95 4.55
CA ALA A 64 -4.26 1.65 5.20
C ALA A 64 -4.82 1.70 6.63
N LEU A 65 -4.48 2.71 7.42
CA LEU A 65 -5.02 2.87 8.77
C LEU A 65 -6.54 3.09 8.77
N LYS A 66 -7.07 3.81 7.77
CA LYS A 66 -8.51 3.94 7.58
C LYS A 66 -9.16 2.60 7.21
N ALA A 67 -8.59 1.86 6.26
CA ALA A 67 -9.06 0.53 5.85
C ALA A 67 -9.07 -0.46 7.02
N LEU A 68 -8.07 -0.37 7.91
CA LEU A 68 -8.04 -1.18 9.12
C LEU A 68 -9.14 -0.77 10.11
N ALA A 69 -9.42 0.53 10.24
CA ALA A 69 -10.40 1.05 11.19
C ALA A 69 -11.85 0.72 10.79
N ASP A 70 -12.16 0.69 9.49
CA ASP A 70 -13.51 0.36 9.00
C ASP A 70 -13.65 -1.02 8.37
N ASP A 71 -12.58 -1.81 8.36
CA ASP A 71 -12.51 -3.17 7.79
C ASP A 71 -12.96 -3.20 6.31
N GLN A 72 -12.63 -2.15 5.55
CA GLN A 72 -12.97 -2.03 4.12
C GLN A 72 -11.73 -1.83 3.25
N PRO A 73 -11.53 -2.65 2.20
CA PRO A 73 -10.44 -2.47 1.25
C PRO A 73 -10.64 -1.22 0.39
N ARG A 74 -9.53 -0.62 -0.05
CA ARG A 74 -9.54 0.65 -0.79
C ARG A 74 -8.64 0.54 -2.02
N LEU A 75 -9.14 1.03 -3.16
CA LEU A 75 -8.32 1.31 -4.33
C LEU A 75 -8.04 2.81 -4.35
N ILE A 76 -6.76 3.18 -4.27
CA ILE A 76 -6.33 4.58 -4.26
C ILE A 76 -5.49 4.87 -5.49
N ARG A 77 -5.64 6.07 -6.04
CA ARG A 77 -4.82 6.57 -7.15
C ARG A 77 -3.91 7.67 -6.65
N LEU A 78 -2.61 7.50 -6.87
CA LEU A 78 -1.60 8.50 -6.54
C LEU A 78 -1.17 9.19 -7.84
N SER A 79 -1.26 10.51 -7.87
CA SER A 79 -0.83 11.35 -9.00
C SER A 79 -0.23 12.64 -8.47
N THR A 80 0.80 13.14 -9.14
CA THR A 80 1.35 14.47 -8.89
C THR A 80 0.48 15.58 -9.48
N ASN A 81 -0.44 15.24 -10.39
CA ASN A 81 -1.44 16.15 -10.94
C ASN A 81 -2.85 15.58 -10.72
N PRO A 82 -3.57 16.02 -9.67
CA PRO A 82 -4.92 15.57 -9.38
C PRO A 82 -5.95 16.00 -10.42
N GLU A 83 -5.76 17.16 -11.06
CA GLU A 83 -6.75 17.79 -11.94
C GLU A 83 -6.81 17.14 -13.33
N GLU A 84 -5.73 16.51 -13.77
CA GLU A 84 -5.67 15.76 -15.04
C GLU A 84 -6.23 14.33 -14.92
N GLN A 85 -6.79 13.96 -13.76
CA GLN A 85 -7.30 12.62 -13.54
C GLN A 85 -8.67 12.44 -14.19
N THR A 86 -8.70 11.96 -15.43
CA THR A 86 -9.93 11.34 -15.97
C THR A 86 -10.26 10.12 -15.10
N PRO A 87 -11.52 9.95 -14.64
CA PRO A 87 -11.98 8.67 -14.12
C PRO A 87 -11.68 7.61 -15.18
N ARG A 88 -11.02 6.53 -14.78
CA ARG A 88 -10.77 5.39 -15.64
C ARG A 88 -11.41 4.19 -14.97
N ASP A 89 -12.15 3.43 -15.76
CA ASP A 89 -12.69 2.16 -15.32
C ASP A 89 -11.53 1.23 -14.92
N GLY A 90 -11.74 0.50 -13.82
CA GLY A 90 -10.76 -0.39 -13.20
C GLY A 90 -10.38 -1.56 -14.07
#